data_AF-A0A7S3M920-F1
#
_entry.id   AF-A0A7S3M920-F1
#
_cell.length_a   1.000
_cell.length_b   1.000
_cell.length_c   1.000
_cell.angle_alpha   90.00
_cell.angle_beta   90.00
_cell.angle_gamma   90.00
#
_symmetry.space_group_name_H-M   'P 1'
#
loop_
_entity.id
_entity.type
_entity.pdbx_description
1 polymer ?
#
loop_
_entity_poly.entity_id
_entity_poly.type
_entity_poly.pdbx_seq_one_letter_code
_entity_poly.pdbx_strand_id
1 'polypeptide(L)'
;GKGTRANRNRERDRGDGDGDWDKSRMWKVVNAGGSGDRKLAIVTRPEPFAPGRSPPDDMLLKYVNEGDVLEQIGHSKKLRGFMVMPVHDAGGSKGDGGWITRRVVDKTRDVPDDVWFVELRNGIEVEPRDRRRGGNRRHHGADED
;
A
#
# COMPACT_ATOMS: atom_id res chain seq x y z
N GLY A 1 -2.99 33.12 -46.02
CA GLY A 1 -2.81 33.16 -44.55
C GLY A 1 -3.65 32.06 -43.94
N LYS A 2 -3.07 31.16 -43.13
CA LYS A 2 -3.19 31.15 -41.65
C LYS A 2 -4.67 31.12 -41.20
N GLY A 3 -5.20 30.11 -40.51
CA GLY A 3 -4.60 28.91 -39.94
C GLY A 3 -5.69 27.99 -39.37
N THR A 4 -5.36 26.70 -39.31
CA THR A 4 -6.08 25.66 -38.59
C THR A 4 -6.05 25.92 -37.08
N ARG A 5 -7.16 25.66 -36.37
CA ARG A 5 -7.11 25.34 -34.93
C ARG A 5 -8.36 24.59 -34.44
N ALA A 6 -8.12 23.31 -34.20
CA ALA A 6 -8.59 22.50 -33.07
C ALA A 6 -10.09 22.23 -32.93
N ASN A 7 -10.48 21.13 -33.57
CA ASN A 7 -11.55 20.22 -33.19
C ASN A 7 -11.35 19.75 -31.72
N ARG A 8 -12.17 20.23 -30.78
CA ARG A 8 -12.29 19.67 -29.41
C ARG A 8 -13.51 18.75 -29.37
N ASN A 9 -13.31 17.51 -29.79
CA ASN A 9 -14.29 16.45 -29.63
C ASN A 9 -14.00 15.69 -28.33
N ARG A 10 -15.02 15.68 -27.46
CA ARG A 10 -15.50 14.61 -26.54
C ARG A 10 -14.52 13.56 -26.03
N GLU A 11 -14.58 13.35 -24.71
CA GLU A 11 -14.42 12.10 -23.92
C GLU A 11 -13.83 12.50 -22.55
N ARG A 12 -14.38 12.22 -21.36
CA ARG A 12 -15.37 11.24 -20.88
C ARG A 12 -16.05 11.84 -19.63
N ASP A 13 -17.34 12.08 -19.68
CA ASP A 13 -18.31 11.28 -18.94
C ASP A 13 -17.74 9.99 -18.31
N ARG A 14 -17.49 10.02 -17.00
CA ARG A 14 -17.45 8.82 -16.16
C ARG A 14 -18.30 9.09 -14.93
N GLY A 15 -19.60 8.89 -15.12
CA GLY A 15 -20.46 8.07 -14.27
C GLY A 15 -20.34 8.28 -12.76
N ASP A 16 -21.26 9.08 -12.23
CA ASP A 16 -21.83 8.88 -10.92
C ASP A 16 -22.42 7.46 -10.79
N GLY A 17 -21.93 6.70 -9.80
CA GLY A 17 -22.64 5.55 -9.24
C GLY A 17 -21.93 4.19 -9.31
N ASP A 18 -20.98 3.92 -8.40
CA ASP A 18 -21.01 2.71 -7.57
C ASP A 18 -19.87 2.71 -6.51
N GLY A 19 -20.23 2.92 -5.24
CA GLY A 19 -19.43 2.53 -4.06
C GLY A 19 -18.25 3.44 -3.69
N ASP A 20 -18.15 3.79 -2.41
CA ASP A 20 -17.08 4.56 -1.74
C ASP A 20 -15.64 3.96 -1.85
N TRP A 21 -15.45 2.97 -2.73
CA TRP A 21 -14.19 2.36 -3.16
C TRP A 21 -13.53 3.09 -4.33
N ASP A 22 -14.24 3.99 -5.00
CA ASP A 22 -13.74 4.76 -6.17
C ASP A 22 -12.65 5.79 -5.80
N LYS A 23 -12.34 5.93 -4.51
CA LYS A 23 -11.19 6.69 -4.02
C LYS A 23 -9.99 5.77 -3.95
N SER A 24 -9.25 5.70 -5.06
CA SER A 24 -7.92 5.07 -5.12
C SER A 24 -7.07 5.49 -3.92
N ARG A 25 -6.60 4.52 -3.14
CA ARG A 25 -5.74 4.80 -1.97
C ARG A 25 -4.29 4.84 -2.43
N MET A 26 -3.61 5.92 -2.09
CA MET A 26 -2.21 6.11 -2.43
C MET A 26 -1.34 5.75 -1.22
N TRP A 27 -0.22 5.08 -1.47
CA TRP A 27 0.69 4.60 -0.43
C TRP A 27 2.12 5.02 -0.77
N LYS A 28 2.75 5.78 0.12
CA LYS A 28 4.18 6.12 0.03
C LYS A 28 5.01 5.09 0.80
N VAL A 29 6.07 4.59 0.19
CA VAL A 29 7.05 3.70 0.85
C VAL A 29 7.94 4.56 1.75
N VAL A 30 8.04 4.24 3.05
CA VAL A 30 8.78 5.08 4.02
C VAL A 30 9.84 4.32 4.82
N ASN A 31 9.84 3.00 4.76
CA ASN A 31 10.82 2.19 5.49
C ASN A 31 11.15 0.92 4.69
N ALA A 32 11.71 1.12 3.50
CA ALA A 32 12.32 0.05 2.69
C ALA A 32 13.79 -0.21 3.11
N GLY A 33 14.16 0.21 4.33
CA GLY A 33 15.48 0.00 4.93
C GLY A 33 16.46 1.14 4.75
N GLY A 34 16.81 1.80 5.84
CA GLY A 34 18.01 2.65 5.94
C GLY A 34 19.36 1.90 5.78
N SER A 35 19.34 0.60 5.44
CA SER A 35 20.50 -0.22 5.12
C SER A 35 20.14 -1.20 4.03
N GLY A 36 20.57 -0.89 2.79
CA GLY A 36 20.81 -1.75 1.61
C GLY A 36 19.80 -2.81 1.16
N ASP A 37 19.34 -3.66 2.08
CA ASP A 37 18.82 -5.00 1.79
C ASP A 37 17.33 -5.17 2.07
N ARG A 38 16.63 -4.19 2.68
CA ARG A 38 15.21 -4.33 3.08
C ARG A 38 14.23 -3.85 2.01
N LYS A 39 14.49 -4.18 0.74
CA LYS A 39 13.58 -3.79 -0.35
C LYS A 39 12.28 -4.58 -0.28
N LEU A 40 11.18 -3.90 -0.62
CA LEU A 40 9.89 -4.51 -0.86
C LEU A 40 9.78 -4.89 -2.34
N ALA A 41 9.09 -5.99 -2.62
CA ALA A 41 8.88 -6.48 -3.97
C ALA A 41 7.40 -6.43 -4.34
N ILE A 42 7.13 -5.91 -5.53
CA ILE A 42 5.87 -6.11 -6.24
C ILE A 42 5.99 -7.44 -6.99
N VAL A 43 5.01 -8.31 -6.81
CA VAL A 43 5.01 -9.67 -7.37
C VAL A 43 3.72 -9.97 -8.16
N THR A 44 3.79 -10.94 -9.07
CA THR A 44 2.68 -11.32 -9.97
C THR A 44 1.51 -11.99 -9.27
N ARG A 45 1.72 -12.59 -8.08
CA ARG A 45 0.71 -13.34 -7.32
C ARG A 45 0.57 -12.78 -5.90
N PRO A 46 -0.57 -12.98 -5.23
CA PRO A 46 -0.79 -12.50 -3.86
C PRO A 46 0.01 -13.32 -2.82
N GLU A 47 1.33 -13.33 -2.93
CA GLU A 47 2.24 -14.04 -2.02
C GLU A 47 3.01 -13.02 -1.17
N PRO A 48 3.07 -13.20 0.17
CA PRO A 48 3.73 -12.23 1.03
C PRO A 48 5.25 -12.42 1.05
N PHE A 49 5.96 -11.34 0.69
CA PHE A 49 7.40 -11.17 0.89
C PHE A 49 7.65 -9.98 1.80
N ALA A 50 8.17 -10.25 3.00
CA ALA A 50 8.59 -9.19 3.92
C ALA A 50 9.85 -8.48 3.38
N PRO A 51 10.12 -7.24 3.79
CA PRO A 51 11.37 -6.55 3.47
C PRO A 51 12.60 -7.44 3.69
N GLY A 52 13.47 -7.55 2.69
CA GLY A 52 14.68 -8.38 2.74
C GLY A 52 14.48 -9.87 2.48
N ARG A 53 13.26 -10.31 2.13
CA ARG A 53 13.05 -11.61 1.50
C ARG A 53 12.86 -11.45 0.00
N SER A 54 13.77 -12.01 -0.77
CA SER A 54 13.68 -11.99 -2.23
C SER A 54 12.63 -13.00 -2.72
N PRO A 55 11.67 -12.58 -3.56
CA PRO A 55 10.82 -13.51 -4.28
C PRO A 55 11.60 -14.27 -5.37
N PRO A 56 11.05 -15.39 -5.87
CA PRO A 56 11.53 -16.02 -7.10
C PRO A 56 11.50 -15.05 -8.30
N ASP A 57 12.46 -15.17 -9.21
CA ASP A 57 12.60 -14.26 -10.37
C ASP A 57 11.38 -14.26 -11.30
N ASP A 58 10.69 -15.40 -11.43
CA ASP A 58 9.45 -15.52 -12.22
C ASP A 58 8.24 -14.85 -11.56
N MET A 59 8.35 -14.52 -10.27
CA MET A 59 7.32 -13.82 -9.52
C MET A 59 7.59 -12.33 -9.37
N LEU A 60 8.86 -11.92 -9.38
CA LEU A 60 9.26 -10.54 -9.20
C LEU A 60 8.86 -9.69 -10.40
N LEU A 61 8.08 -8.64 -10.16
CA LEU A 61 7.83 -7.60 -11.16
C LEU A 61 8.82 -6.45 -10.99
N LYS A 62 9.00 -5.99 -9.76
CA LYS A 62 9.81 -4.80 -9.45
C LYS A 62 10.14 -4.74 -7.97
N TYR A 63 11.32 -4.23 -7.63
CA TYR A 63 11.61 -3.72 -6.28
C TYR A 63 11.21 -2.26 -6.17
N VAL A 64 10.57 -1.90 -5.05
CA VAL A 64 10.24 -0.50 -4.74
C VAL A 64 11.26 0.10 -3.81
N ASN A 65 11.50 1.39 -3.98
CA ASN A 65 12.42 2.19 -3.18
C ASN A 65 11.66 3.05 -2.18
N GLU A 66 12.38 3.54 -1.17
CA GLU A 66 11.85 4.57 -0.29
C GLU A 66 11.46 5.83 -1.07
N GLY A 67 10.30 6.40 -0.75
CA GLY A 67 9.72 7.53 -1.46
C GLY A 67 8.81 7.15 -2.64
N ASP A 68 8.87 5.91 -3.14
CA ASP A 68 7.97 5.47 -4.21
C ASP A 68 6.51 5.56 -3.75
N VAL A 69 5.63 5.93 -4.68
CA VAL A 69 4.19 6.05 -4.44
C VAL A 69 3.45 5.01 -5.28
N LEU A 70 2.61 4.23 -4.62
CA LEU A 70 1.82 3.16 -5.21
C LEU A 70 0.33 3.47 -5.07
N GLU A 71 -0.44 3.12 -6.10
CA GLU A 71 -1.89 3.17 -6.08
C GLU A 71 -2.43 1.79 -5.73
N GLN A 72 -3.25 1.69 -4.68
CA GLN A 72 -3.97 0.47 -4.35
C GLN A 72 -5.22 0.35 -5.23
N ILE A 73 -5.25 -0.70 -6.04
CA ILE A 73 -6.29 -0.92 -7.06
C ILE A 73 -7.36 -1.96 -6.67
N GLY A 74 -7.39 -2.37 -5.40
CA GLY A 74 -8.34 -3.39 -4.94
C GLY A 74 -8.19 -3.76 -3.47
N HIS A 75 -8.97 -4.76 -3.03
CA HIS A 75 -8.99 -5.16 -1.62
C HIS A 75 -7.70 -5.86 -1.20
N SER A 76 -7.21 -5.48 -0.02
CA SER A 76 -6.12 -6.19 0.64
C SER A 76 -6.56 -7.60 1.05
N LYS A 77 -5.62 -8.55 1.03
CA LYS A 77 -5.82 -9.93 1.47
C LYS A 77 -4.96 -10.20 2.71
N LYS A 78 -5.48 -10.99 3.64
CA LYS A 78 -4.69 -11.51 4.78
C LYS A 78 -4.18 -12.90 4.41
N LEU A 79 -2.87 -13.06 4.30
CA LEU A 79 -2.23 -14.31 3.88
C LEU A 79 -0.98 -14.58 4.71
N ARG A 80 -0.87 -15.79 5.26
CA ARG A 80 0.29 -16.27 6.02
C ARG A 80 0.79 -15.26 7.07
N GLY A 81 -0.11 -14.64 7.82
CA GLY A 81 0.23 -13.66 8.86
C GLY A 81 0.60 -12.26 8.37
N PHE A 82 0.45 -11.98 7.07
CA PHE A 82 0.68 -10.67 6.46
C PHE A 82 -0.61 -10.10 5.84
N MET A 83 -0.62 -8.79 5.65
CA MET A 83 -1.58 -8.11 4.79
C MET A 83 -0.89 -7.77 3.47
N VAL A 84 -1.40 -8.28 2.36
CA VAL A 84 -0.93 -7.96 1.00
C VAL A 84 -1.99 -7.10 0.30
N MET A 85 -1.57 -6.21 -0.58
CA MET A 85 -2.48 -5.34 -1.34
C MET A 85 -2.13 -5.34 -2.83
N PRO A 86 -3.13 -5.31 -3.73
CA PRO A 86 -2.90 -5.16 -5.15
C PRO A 86 -2.57 -3.69 -5.45
N VAL A 87 -1.52 -3.45 -6.24
CA VAL A 87 -0.95 -2.13 -6.50
C VAL A 87 -0.55 -1.91 -7.95
N HIS A 88 -0.54 -0.65 -8.38
CA HIS A 88 0.13 -0.16 -9.58
C HIS A 88 1.11 0.97 -9.20
N ASP A 89 2.11 1.22 -10.04
CA ASP A 89 2.95 2.42 -9.92
C ASP A 89 2.12 3.68 -10.18
N ALA A 90 2.20 4.65 -9.27
CA ALA A 90 1.50 5.93 -9.43
C ALA A 90 2.07 6.70 -10.64
N GLY A 91 1.28 6.84 -11.70
CA GLY A 91 1.69 7.50 -12.94
C GLY A 91 2.26 6.57 -14.02
N GLY A 92 2.29 5.26 -13.78
CA GLY A 92 2.62 4.26 -14.80
C GLY A 92 1.48 4.03 -15.80
N SER A 93 1.83 3.51 -16.98
CA SER A 93 0.82 2.98 -17.92
C SER A 93 -0.06 1.96 -17.20
N LYS A 94 -1.39 2.04 -17.37
CA LYS A 94 -2.41 1.27 -16.63
C LYS A 94 -2.37 -0.28 -16.80
N GLY A 95 -1.25 -0.89 -17.17
CA GLY A 95 -1.14 -2.31 -17.53
C GLY A 95 -0.55 -3.24 -16.48
N ASP A 96 0.45 -2.81 -15.71
CA ASP A 96 1.29 -3.75 -14.95
C ASP A 96 1.04 -3.66 -13.44
N GLY A 97 -0.09 -4.23 -13.03
CA GLY A 97 -0.44 -4.39 -11.62
C GLY A 97 0.21 -5.61 -10.98
N GLY A 98 0.51 -5.50 -9.70
CA GLY A 98 1.02 -6.61 -8.92
C GLY A 98 0.50 -6.60 -7.49
N TRP A 99 1.10 -7.43 -6.65
CA TRP A 99 0.80 -7.55 -5.24
C TRP A 99 2.03 -7.16 -4.43
N ILE A 100 1.82 -6.44 -3.33
CA ILE A 100 2.87 -6.05 -2.41
C ILE A 100 2.46 -6.35 -0.97
N THR A 101 3.41 -6.75 -0.14
CA THR A 101 3.19 -6.94 1.29
C THR A 101 3.14 -5.58 1.98
N ARG A 102 2.02 -5.26 2.61
CA ARG A 102 1.78 -3.98 3.29
C ARG A 102 2.31 -3.95 4.72
N ARG A 103 2.02 -5.00 5.49
CA ARG A 103 2.42 -5.11 6.90
C ARG A 103 2.31 -6.54 7.41
N VAL A 104 2.96 -6.80 8.53
CA VAL A 104 2.66 -7.95 9.39
C VAL A 104 1.33 -7.70 10.08
N VAL A 105 0.49 -8.74 10.21
CA VAL A 105 -0.74 -8.69 11.01
C VAL A 105 -0.77 -9.71 12.12
N ASP A 106 0.09 -10.72 12.03
CA ASP A 106 0.27 -11.73 13.06
C ASP A 106 1.33 -11.26 14.06
N LYS A 107 0.87 -10.87 15.26
CA LYS A 107 1.70 -10.30 16.32
C LYS A 107 2.54 -11.33 17.06
N THR A 108 2.32 -12.63 16.82
CA THR A 108 3.15 -13.69 17.41
C THR A 108 4.42 -13.94 16.60
N ARG A 109 4.61 -13.24 15.48
CA ARG A 109 5.82 -13.33 14.68
C ARG A 109 6.86 -12.34 15.19
N ASP A 110 8.08 -12.83 15.32
CA ASP A 110 9.26 -12.04 15.66
C ASP A 110 9.74 -11.25 14.44
N VAL A 111 8.88 -10.38 13.92
CA VAL A 111 9.19 -9.40 12.88
C VAL A 111 8.97 -8.04 13.51
N PRO A 112 9.91 -7.09 13.39
CA PRO A 112 9.71 -5.75 13.91
C PRO A 112 8.40 -5.17 13.37
N ASP A 113 7.64 -4.46 14.21
CA ASP A 113 6.41 -3.75 13.84
C ASP A 113 6.74 -2.47 13.03
N ASP A 114 7.60 -2.63 12.03
CA ASP A 114 8.10 -1.58 11.18
C ASP A 114 6.98 -1.11 10.24
N VAL A 115 6.77 0.20 10.18
CA VAL A 115 5.81 0.82 9.26
C VAL A 115 6.46 0.92 7.89
N TRP A 116 6.05 0.07 6.93
CA TRP A 116 6.64 0.09 5.58
C TRP A 116 6.00 1.12 4.64
N PHE A 117 4.74 1.51 4.93
CA PHE A 117 3.97 2.45 4.10
C PHE A 117 3.22 3.49 4.93
N VAL A 118 3.06 4.67 4.35
CA VAL A 118 2.16 5.73 4.83
C VAL A 118 1.07 5.98 3.79
N GLU A 119 -0.18 6.13 4.25
CA GLU A 119 -1.31 6.46 3.37
C GLU A 119 -1.22 7.94 2.97
N LEU A 120 -1.36 8.24 1.68
CA LEU A 120 -1.48 9.60 1.16
C LEU A 120 -2.95 9.89 0.87
N ARG A 121 -3.48 10.98 1.42
CA ARG A 121 -4.81 11.52 1.07
C ARG A 121 -4.64 12.89 0.45
N ASN A 122 -5.05 13.04 -0.81
CA ASN A 122 -4.86 14.27 -1.58
C ASN A 122 -3.39 14.72 -1.59
N GLY A 123 -2.45 13.77 -1.67
CA GLY A 123 -1.01 14.03 -1.64
C GLY A 123 -0.42 14.30 -0.25
N ILE A 124 -1.22 14.29 0.81
CA ILE A 124 -0.77 14.55 2.18
C ILE A 124 -0.62 13.23 2.94
N GLU A 125 0.53 13.04 3.58
CA GLU A 125 0.79 11.92 4.47
C GLU A 125 -0.19 11.91 5.65
N VAL A 126 -0.86 10.78 5.86
CA VAL A 126 -1.83 10.59 6.93
C VAL A 126 -1.24 9.65 7.98
N GLU A 127 -1.27 10.08 9.24
CA GLU A 127 -0.79 9.24 10.33
C GLU A 127 -1.54 7.90 10.42
N PRO A 128 -0.82 6.79 10.66
CA PRO A 128 -1.44 5.48 10.87
C PRO A 128 -2.48 5.53 11.99
N ARG A 129 -3.74 5.26 11.64
CA ARG A 129 -4.90 5.30 12.55
C ARG A 129 -4.78 4.36 13.75
N ASP A 130 -3.90 3.36 13.67
CA ASP A 130 -3.72 2.30 14.67
C ASP A 130 -3.15 2.80 16.01
N ARG A 131 -2.56 4.00 16.08
CA ARG A 131 -2.08 4.59 17.36
C ARG A 131 -3.21 5.08 18.29
N ARG A 132 -4.46 5.22 17.80
CA ARG A 132 -5.56 5.78 18.61
C ARG A 132 -6.36 4.76 19.43
N ARG A 133 -6.09 3.46 19.32
CA ARG A 133 -6.77 2.40 20.11
C ARG A 133 -5.96 1.88 21.32
N GLY A 134 -4.91 2.60 21.72
CA GLY A 134 -4.06 2.24 22.86
C GLY A 134 -4.45 2.86 24.21
N GLY A 135 -5.68 3.36 24.37
CA GLY A 135 -6.07 4.17 25.53
C GLY A 135 -7.34 3.68 26.24
N ASN A 136 -7.38 2.42 26.68
CA ASN A 136 -8.26 2.04 27.80
C ASN A 136 -7.65 0.87 28.58
N ARG A 137 -6.45 1.11 29.15
CA ARG A 137 -6.05 0.40 30.37
C ARG A 137 -6.94 0.95 31.49
N ARG A 138 -8.04 0.26 31.79
CA ARG A 138 -8.69 0.46 33.08
C ARG A 138 -7.92 -0.37 34.11
N HIS A 139 -7.21 0.38 34.94
CA HIS A 139 -6.72 0.01 36.26
C HIS A 139 -7.90 -0.25 37.23
N HIS A 140 -7.57 -0.87 38.37
CA HIS A 140 -8.39 -1.29 39.53
C HIS A 140 -8.98 -2.70 39.41
N GLY A 141 -8.69 -3.62 40.32
CA GLY A 141 -7.95 -3.57 41.58
C GLY A 141 -7.92 -4.99 42.14
N ALA A 142 -6.82 -5.35 42.78
CA ALA A 142 -6.76 -6.53 43.63
C ALA A 142 -7.69 -6.30 44.82
N ASP A 143 -8.60 -7.22 45.05
CA ASP A 143 -9.17 -7.46 46.37
C ASP A 143 -8.73 -8.87 46.79
N GLU A 144 -7.80 -8.89 47.74
CA GLU A 144 -7.51 -10.02 48.61
C GLU A 144 -8.66 -10.16 49.60
N ASP A 145 -9.14 -11.39 49.80
CA ASP A 145 -9.71 -11.88 51.06
C ASP A 145 -9.24 -13.33 51.26
#